data_AF-A0A933XHS5-F1
#
_entry.id   AF-A0A933XHS5-F1
#
_cell.length_a   1.000
_cell.length_b   1.000
_cell.length_c   1.000
_cell.angle_alpha   90.00
_cell.angle_beta   90.00
_cell.angle_gamma   90.00
#
_symmetry.space_group_name_H-M   'P 1'
#
loop_
_entity.id
_entity.type
_entity.pdbx_description
1 polymer ?
#
loop_
_entity_poly.entity_id
_entity_poly.type
_entity_poly.pdbx_seq_one_letter_code
_entity_poly.pdbx_strand_id
1 'polypeptide(L)'
;STMVSYSNYSYEPSLGRRVSAGREEIHDFPVAKAITDKLIDMMEDITWMQEQMERNNLKAQTINDSFFNCRNHLSPASVDLVITSPPYLNNYHYNRNTRPQLYWLGYAHSPDDLKKLENMNFGKFWQTVRDLDRLDLTFALPDTDIVERLQTLRTLNNEKGTYGGNGWANYAAAYFNDCRKFAEGIHYVLKRGGTALVVIGNSILQGVMIPTDEYFGKIAESAGLELVKIDIPRATRVGNSIIQSDVRVGKAKSHHQLYEAVVVLRKP
;
A
#
# COMPACT_ATOMS: atom_id res chain seq x y z
N SER A 1 5.04 3.42 15.82
CA SER A 1 6.14 2.99 16.71
C SER A 1 7.36 2.69 15.85
N THR A 2 8.41 3.49 15.93
CA THR A 2 9.69 3.21 15.28
C THR A 2 10.56 2.44 16.29
N MET A 3 10.98 1.21 15.98
CA MET A 3 11.72 0.34 16.92
C MET A 3 13.09 0.93 17.31
N VAL A 4 13.75 1.60 16.37
CA VAL A 4 14.97 2.38 16.61
C VAL A 4 14.74 3.78 16.05
N SER A 5 14.61 4.78 16.93
CA SER A 5 14.29 6.18 16.56
C SER A 5 15.47 6.95 15.98
N TYR A 6 16.61 6.27 15.79
CA TYR A 6 17.88 6.88 15.46
C TYR A 6 18.49 6.34 14.16
N SER A 7 19.08 7.24 13.37
CA SER A 7 19.88 6.90 12.19
C SER A 7 20.90 8.02 11.95
N ASN A 8 22.18 7.65 11.86
CA ASN A 8 23.25 8.52 11.35
C ASN A 8 23.06 8.87 9.86
N TYR A 9 22.21 8.12 9.15
CA TYR A 9 21.93 8.31 7.73
C TYR A 9 20.68 9.16 7.51
N SER A 10 20.80 10.18 6.67
CA SER A 10 19.68 10.85 6.01
C SER A 10 19.32 10.09 4.74
N TYR A 11 18.07 9.69 4.58
CA TYR A 11 17.57 8.91 3.44
C TYR A 11 17.88 9.54 2.07
N GLU A 12 18.61 8.82 1.22
CA GLU A 12 18.60 8.87 -0.26
C GLU A 12 19.07 7.49 -0.77
N PRO A 13 18.69 7.03 -1.97
CA PRO A 13 19.14 5.75 -2.52
C PRO A 13 20.58 5.88 -3.02
N SER A 14 21.56 5.93 -2.12
CA SER A 14 22.97 5.87 -2.49
C SER A 14 23.75 5.01 -1.51
N LEU A 15 24.81 4.36 -2.00
CA LEU A 15 25.82 3.69 -1.17
C LEU A 15 26.76 4.71 -0.49
N GLY A 16 26.45 6.01 -0.56
CA GLY A 16 27.21 7.07 0.06
C GLY A 16 26.79 7.28 1.52
N ARG A 17 27.77 7.46 2.40
CA ARG A 17 27.56 7.92 3.78
C ARG A 17 27.36 9.43 3.75
N ARG A 18 26.11 9.91 3.82
CA ARG A 18 25.85 11.30 4.20
C ARG A 18 25.37 11.31 5.65
N VAL A 19 26.15 11.95 6.50
CA VAL A 19 25.77 12.30 7.88
C VAL A 19 24.47 13.11 7.81
N SER A 20 23.51 12.79 8.67
CA SER A 20 22.28 13.57 8.76
C SER A 20 22.59 15.06 8.94
N ALA A 21 22.20 15.87 7.95
CA ALA A 21 22.45 17.32 7.98
C ALA A 21 21.85 17.95 9.24
N GLY A 22 22.70 18.59 10.06
CA GLY A 22 22.28 19.31 11.27
C GLY A 22 21.99 18.44 12.50
N ARG A 23 22.42 17.18 12.52
CA ARG A 23 22.38 16.34 13.74
C ARG A 23 23.78 15.82 14.06
N GLU A 24 24.11 15.79 15.36
CA GLU A 24 25.34 15.16 15.84
C GLU A 24 25.29 13.64 15.60
N GLU A 25 26.46 13.08 15.27
CA GLU A 25 26.62 11.64 15.17
C GLU A 25 26.56 11.00 16.55
N ILE A 26 25.83 9.90 16.66
CA ILE A 26 25.86 9.02 17.82
C ILE A 26 26.70 7.83 17.42
N HIS A 27 27.89 7.74 18.01
CA HIS A 27 28.86 6.69 17.69
C HIS A 27 28.52 5.34 18.34
N ASP A 28 27.85 5.36 19.49
CA ASP A 28 27.55 4.14 20.28
C ASP A 28 26.11 4.17 20.80
N PHE A 29 25.15 4.09 19.88
CA PHE A 29 23.74 3.96 20.26
C PHE A 29 23.48 2.50 20.69
N PRO A 30 22.83 2.24 21.83
CA PRO A 30 22.58 0.89 22.32
C PRO A 30 21.44 0.20 21.55
N VAL A 31 21.68 -0.10 20.27
CA VAL A 31 20.68 -0.67 19.33
C VAL A 31 20.10 -1.98 19.86
N ALA A 32 20.95 -2.87 20.39
CA ALA A 32 20.50 -4.13 20.95
C ALA A 32 19.49 -3.92 22.10
N LYS A 33 19.81 -3.02 23.03
CA LYS A 33 18.91 -2.67 24.13
C LYS A 33 17.59 -2.10 23.61
N ALA A 34 17.63 -1.14 22.68
CA ALA A 34 16.43 -0.53 22.12
C ALA A 34 15.50 -1.55 21.44
N ILE A 35 16.07 -2.52 20.71
CA ILE A 35 15.30 -3.62 20.10
C ILE A 35 14.74 -4.53 21.19
N THR A 36 15.56 -4.96 22.16
CA THR A 36 15.13 -5.84 23.25
C THR A 36 14.02 -5.22 24.09
N ASP A 37 14.16 -3.94 24.48
CA ASP A 37 13.13 -3.21 25.21
C ASP A 37 11.81 -3.21 24.41
N LYS A 38 11.86 -2.94 23.11
CA LYS A 38 10.65 -2.94 22.26
C LYS A 38 10.02 -4.32 22.13
N LEU A 39 10.81 -5.38 22.08
CA LEU A 39 10.32 -6.76 22.06
C LEU A 39 9.69 -7.14 23.41
N ILE A 40 10.26 -6.67 24.52
CA ILE A 40 9.68 -6.85 25.86
C ILE A 40 8.33 -6.14 25.92
N ASP A 41 8.23 -4.88 25.47
CA ASP A 41 6.94 -4.17 25.41
C ASP A 41 5.88 -4.98 24.63
N MET A 42 6.25 -5.50 23.45
CA MET A 42 5.34 -6.30 22.62
C MET A 42 4.92 -7.60 23.31
N MET A 43 5.84 -8.25 24.02
CA MET A 43 5.56 -9.45 24.79
C MET A 43 4.62 -9.14 25.96
N GLU A 44 4.87 -8.06 26.70
CA GLU A 44 4.03 -7.60 27.81
C GLU A 44 2.61 -7.26 27.33
N ASP A 45 2.46 -6.56 26.19
CA ASP A 45 1.16 -6.29 25.57
C ASP A 45 0.40 -7.60 25.26
N ILE A 46 1.08 -8.59 24.69
CA ILE A 46 0.50 -9.90 24.36
C ILE A 46 0.12 -10.65 25.64
N THR A 47 0.98 -10.67 26.65
CA THR A 47 0.72 -11.33 27.93
C THR A 47 -0.46 -10.69 28.63
N TRP A 48 -0.48 -9.36 28.72
CA TRP A 48 -1.60 -8.61 29.28
C TRP A 48 -2.92 -8.95 28.56
N MET A 49 -2.90 -8.99 27.21
CA MET A 49 -4.07 -9.38 26.43
C MET A 49 -4.54 -10.80 26.77
N GLN A 50 -3.61 -11.75 26.89
CA GLN A 50 -3.91 -13.15 27.26
C GLN A 50 -4.48 -13.29 28.67
N GLU A 51 -4.10 -12.41 29.59
CA GLU A 51 -4.59 -12.40 30.98
C GLU A 51 -5.96 -11.73 31.12
N GLN A 52 -6.19 -10.62 30.40
CA GLN A 52 -7.43 -9.84 30.49
C GLN A 52 -8.56 -10.41 29.64
N MET A 53 -8.24 -11.14 28.57
CA MET A 53 -9.26 -11.75 27.72
C MET A 53 -9.71 -13.09 28.30
N GLU A 54 -11.03 -13.27 28.45
CA GLU A 54 -11.58 -14.60 28.67
C GLU A 54 -11.07 -15.54 27.57
N ARG A 55 -10.62 -16.74 27.98
CA ARG A 55 -10.16 -17.78 27.04
C ARG A 55 -11.34 -18.22 26.19
N ASN A 56 -11.54 -17.53 25.08
CA ASN A 56 -12.54 -17.87 24.10
C ASN A 56 -11.90 -18.84 23.12
N ASN A 57 -12.60 -19.93 22.77
CA ASN A 57 -12.14 -20.93 21.78
C ASN A 57 -12.21 -20.39 20.34
N LEU A 58 -11.75 -19.16 20.11
CA LEU A 58 -11.66 -18.55 18.79
C LEU A 58 -10.62 -19.32 17.99
N LYS A 59 -11.05 -19.90 16.87
CA LYS A 59 -10.14 -20.50 15.90
C LYS A 59 -9.54 -19.37 15.07
N ALA A 60 -8.29 -19.03 15.35
CA ALA A 60 -7.50 -18.14 14.52
C ALA A 60 -6.64 -18.97 13.56
N GLN A 61 -6.55 -18.53 12.31
CA GLN A 61 -5.69 -19.14 11.29
C GLN A 61 -4.94 -18.03 10.55
N THR A 62 -3.63 -18.23 10.39
CA THR A 62 -2.80 -17.38 9.53
C THR A 62 -2.40 -18.18 8.30
N ILE A 63 -2.66 -17.61 7.12
CA ILE A 63 -2.32 -18.20 5.83
C ILE A 63 -1.28 -17.30 5.18
N ASN A 64 -0.05 -17.80 5.02
CA ASN A 64 1.05 -17.06 4.42
C ASN A 64 1.03 -17.23 2.89
N ASP A 65 0.11 -16.53 2.23
CA ASP A 65 -0.04 -16.52 0.77
C ASP A 65 -0.60 -15.15 0.31
N SER A 66 -0.54 -14.87 -0.99
CA SER A 66 -1.19 -13.72 -1.59
C SER A 66 -2.71 -13.85 -1.53
N PHE A 67 -3.41 -12.75 -1.22
CA PHE A 67 -4.88 -12.73 -1.25
C PHE A 67 -5.44 -13.03 -2.65
N PHE A 68 -4.67 -12.83 -3.72
CA PHE A 68 -5.08 -13.25 -5.07
C PHE A 68 -5.29 -14.78 -5.19
N ASN A 69 -4.72 -15.56 -4.27
CA ASN A 69 -4.88 -17.00 -4.17
C ASN A 69 -5.97 -17.43 -3.16
N CYS A 70 -6.79 -16.49 -2.66
CA CYS A 70 -7.80 -16.77 -1.62
C CYS A 70 -8.71 -17.98 -1.93
N ARG A 71 -9.01 -18.23 -3.21
CA ARG A 71 -9.84 -19.37 -3.67
C ARG A 71 -9.24 -20.75 -3.37
N ASN A 72 -7.93 -20.83 -3.16
CA ASN A 72 -7.25 -22.07 -2.79
C ASN A 72 -7.43 -22.42 -1.31
N HIS A 73 -7.80 -21.42 -0.50
CA HIS A 73 -7.77 -21.50 0.96
C HIS A 73 -9.14 -21.30 1.60
N LEU A 74 -10.04 -20.57 0.95
CA LEU A 74 -11.35 -20.19 1.47
C LEU A 74 -12.44 -20.70 0.54
N SER A 75 -13.51 -21.24 1.12
CA SER A 75 -14.72 -21.58 0.35
C SER A 75 -15.45 -20.32 -0.12
N PRO A 76 -16.19 -20.39 -1.24
CA PRO A 76 -17.02 -19.25 -1.65
C PRO A 76 -18.06 -18.94 -0.57
N ALA A 77 -18.37 -17.66 -0.37
CA ALA A 77 -19.36 -17.21 0.60
C ALA A 77 -19.14 -17.77 2.03
N SER A 78 -17.89 -17.73 2.51
CA SER A 78 -17.50 -18.22 3.83
C SER A 78 -17.24 -17.12 4.86
N VAL A 79 -17.09 -15.86 4.41
CA VAL A 79 -16.66 -14.73 5.24
C VAL A 79 -17.81 -13.74 5.44
N ASP A 80 -18.08 -13.37 6.70
CA ASP A 80 -19.08 -12.35 7.06
C ASP A 80 -18.53 -10.92 6.93
N LEU A 81 -17.26 -10.72 7.28
CA LEU A 81 -16.59 -9.42 7.33
C LEU A 81 -15.15 -9.51 6.84
N VAL A 82 -14.79 -8.63 5.90
CA VAL A 82 -13.40 -8.39 5.49
C VAL A 82 -12.98 -7.01 6.00
N ILE A 83 -11.86 -6.92 6.70
CA ILE A 83 -11.24 -5.64 7.10
C ILE A 83 -9.80 -5.67 6.59
N THR A 84 -9.41 -4.66 5.81
CA THR A 84 -8.10 -4.65 5.18
C THR A 84 -7.65 -3.26 4.77
N SER A 85 -6.34 -3.09 4.55
CA SER A 85 -5.72 -1.91 3.97
C SER A 85 -4.70 -2.38 2.94
N PRO A 86 -5.09 -2.51 1.66
CA PRO A 86 -4.19 -3.00 0.62
C PRO A 86 -3.07 -1.98 0.35
N PRO A 87 -1.97 -2.39 -0.30
CA PRO A 87 -0.93 -1.45 -0.76
C PRO A 87 -1.53 -0.26 -1.53
N TYR A 88 -1.02 0.94 -1.25
CA TYR A 88 -1.47 2.18 -1.86
C TYR A 88 -0.74 2.45 -3.18
N LEU A 89 -1.38 3.21 -4.07
CA LEU A 89 -0.78 3.72 -5.31
C LEU A 89 0.19 4.88 -5.01
N ASN A 90 1.28 4.60 -4.31
CA ASN A 90 2.23 5.62 -3.84
C ASN A 90 3.71 5.29 -4.15
N ASN A 91 3.96 4.27 -4.99
CA ASN A 91 5.30 3.78 -5.31
C ASN A 91 6.16 3.40 -4.08
N TYR A 92 5.51 2.97 -2.99
CA TYR A 92 6.21 2.51 -1.81
C TYR A 92 6.70 1.06 -1.98
N HIS A 93 8.00 0.84 -1.86
CA HIS A 93 8.60 -0.49 -2.02
C HIS A 93 8.65 -1.24 -0.69
N TYR A 94 7.57 -1.94 -0.35
CA TYR A 94 7.47 -2.70 0.91
C TYR A 94 8.64 -3.68 1.11
N ASN A 95 8.90 -4.56 0.15
CA ASN A 95 9.96 -5.58 0.25
C ASN A 95 11.36 -4.99 0.48
N ARG A 96 11.67 -3.84 -0.14
CA ARG A 96 12.96 -3.16 0.06
C ARG A 96 13.05 -2.51 1.44
N ASN A 97 11.96 -1.89 1.89
CA ASN A 97 11.91 -1.21 3.18
C ASN A 97 11.86 -2.19 4.37
N THR A 98 11.36 -3.41 4.16
CA THR A 98 11.32 -4.48 5.17
C THR A 98 12.37 -5.57 4.95
N ARG A 99 13.34 -5.35 4.04
CA ARG A 99 14.32 -6.36 3.65
C ARG A 99 15.10 -6.94 4.83
N PRO A 100 15.67 -6.15 5.76
CA PRO A 100 16.36 -6.71 6.92
C PRO A 100 15.46 -7.64 7.76
N GLN A 101 14.19 -7.27 7.93
CA GLN A 101 13.20 -8.07 8.68
C GLN A 101 12.88 -9.38 7.96
N LEU A 102 12.76 -9.36 6.62
CA LEU A 102 12.52 -10.57 5.82
C LEU A 102 13.66 -11.58 5.98
N TYR A 103 14.92 -11.13 5.97
CA TYR A 103 16.06 -12.01 6.25
C TYR A 103 16.10 -12.49 7.69
N TRP A 104 15.89 -11.58 8.64
CA TRP A 104 15.96 -11.91 10.07
C TRP A 104 14.91 -12.95 10.49
N LEU A 105 13.69 -12.85 9.95
CA LEU A 105 12.60 -13.78 10.23
C LEU A 105 12.64 -15.06 9.37
N GLY A 106 13.64 -15.21 8.49
CA GLY A 106 13.77 -16.37 7.62
C GLY A 106 12.75 -16.45 6.47
N TYR A 107 12.13 -15.33 6.10
CA TYR A 107 11.24 -15.24 4.94
C TYR A 107 11.99 -15.03 3.62
N ALA A 108 13.26 -14.62 3.68
CA ALA A 108 14.15 -14.54 2.52
C ALA A 108 15.55 -15.07 2.91
N HIS A 109 16.16 -15.88 2.06
CA HIS A 109 17.51 -16.40 2.26
C HIS A 109 18.48 -15.88 1.20
N SER A 110 17.95 -15.38 0.08
CA SER A 110 18.73 -14.87 -1.04
C SER A 110 18.04 -13.67 -1.71
N PRO A 111 18.79 -12.86 -2.49
CA PRO A 111 18.19 -11.79 -3.31
C PRO A 111 17.10 -12.28 -4.28
N ASP A 112 17.21 -13.51 -4.79
CA ASP A 112 16.24 -14.09 -5.73
C ASP A 112 14.85 -14.32 -5.08
N ASP A 113 14.82 -14.58 -3.77
CA ASP A 113 13.56 -14.72 -3.03
C ASP A 113 12.78 -13.40 -3.00
N LEU A 114 13.49 -12.26 -2.94
CA LEU A 114 12.87 -10.93 -2.95
C LEU A 114 12.24 -10.60 -4.30
N LYS A 115 12.86 -11.02 -5.41
CA LYS A 115 12.33 -10.82 -6.76
C LYS A 115 10.99 -11.54 -6.95
N LYS A 116 10.83 -12.74 -6.37
CA LYS A 116 9.54 -13.46 -6.38
C LYS A 116 8.48 -12.68 -5.60
N LEU A 117 8.82 -12.19 -4.41
CA LEU A 117 7.91 -11.38 -3.59
C LEU A 117 7.51 -10.07 -4.28
N GLU A 118 8.41 -9.44 -5.03
CA GLU A 118 8.12 -8.22 -5.80
C GLU A 118 7.08 -8.45 -6.89
N ASN A 119 7.19 -9.58 -7.61
CA ASN A 119 6.25 -9.93 -8.69
C ASN A 119 4.86 -10.34 -8.18
N MET A 120 4.77 -10.87 -6.95
CA MET A 120 3.50 -11.26 -6.33
C MET A 120 2.77 -10.11 -5.64
N ASN A 121 3.40 -8.93 -5.53
CA ASN A 121 2.88 -7.82 -4.76
C ASN A 121 1.69 -7.13 -5.46
N PHE A 122 0.70 -6.70 -4.67
CA PHE A 122 -0.46 -5.97 -5.18
C PHE A 122 -0.04 -4.67 -5.86
N GLY A 123 -0.52 -4.48 -7.09
CA GLY A 123 -0.31 -3.29 -7.89
C GLY A 123 1.05 -3.21 -8.55
N LYS A 124 1.83 -4.31 -8.45
CA LYS A 124 3.21 -4.43 -8.91
C LYS A 124 4.09 -3.28 -8.39
N PHE A 125 5.34 -3.26 -8.80
CA PHE A 125 6.26 -2.20 -8.44
C PHE A 125 6.56 -1.33 -9.65
N TRP A 126 6.67 0.00 -9.50
CA TRP A 126 6.86 0.90 -10.64
C TRP A 126 8.06 0.47 -11.50
N GLN A 127 9.17 0.06 -10.90
CA GLN A 127 10.36 -0.42 -11.60
C GLN A 127 10.11 -1.67 -12.44
N THR A 128 9.12 -2.50 -12.09
CA THR A 128 8.78 -3.71 -12.86
C THR A 128 7.93 -3.43 -14.09
N VAL A 129 7.32 -2.25 -14.16
CA VAL A 129 6.37 -1.89 -15.24
C VAL A 129 6.74 -0.64 -16.02
N ARG A 130 7.68 0.17 -15.50
CA ARG A 130 8.08 1.45 -16.12
C ARG A 130 8.74 1.31 -17.49
N ASP A 131 9.42 0.19 -17.70
CA ASP A 131 10.20 -0.10 -18.91
C ASP A 131 9.41 -0.98 -19.91
N LEU A 132 8.17 -1.35 -19.56
CA LEU A 132 7.28 -2.09 -20.46
C LEU A 132 6.67 -1.17 -21.51
N ASP A 133 6.26 -1.77 -22.62
CA ASP A 133 5.33 -1.14 -23.55
C ASP A 133 4.05 -0.68 -22.84
N ARG A 134 3.25 0.11 -23.55
CA ARG A 134 1.96 0.63 -23.07
C ARG A 134 1.11 -0.50 -22.44
N LEU A 135 0.85 -0.35 -21.14
CA LEU A 135 -0.07 -1.19 -20.37
C LEU A 135 -1.35 -0.40 -20.13
N ASP A 136 -2.49 -0.95 -20.53
CA ASP A 136 -3.82 -0.35 -20.33
C ASP A 136 -4.64 -1.13 -19.29
N LEU A 137 -5.78 -0.56 -18.91
CA LEU A 137 -6.77 -1.26 -18.08
C LEU A 137 -7.34 -2.46 -18.86
N THR A 138 -7.50 -3.58 -18.18
CA THR A 138 -8.09 -4.80 -18.76
C THR A 138 -9.62 -4.84 -18.65
N PHE A 139 -10.22 -3.73 -18.23
CA PHE A 139 -11.65 -3.58 -18.03
C PHE A 139 -12.07 -2.13 -18.35
N ALA A 140 -13.33 -1.94 -18.68
CA ALA A 140 -13.93 -0.62 -18.83
C ALA A 140 -14.50 -0.15 -17.49
N LEU A 141 -14.36 1.16 -17.22
CA LEU A 141 -14.93 1.81 -16.05
C LEU A 141 -15.64 3.09 -16.51
N PRO A 142 -16.84 2.98 -17.10
CA PRO A 142 -17.59 4.14 -17.59
C PRO A 142 -17.91 5.10 -16.43
N ASP A 143 -18.24 6.35 -16.78
CA ASP A 143 -18.59 7.40 -15.82
C ASP A 143 -17.47 7.75 -14.83
N THR A 144 -16.22 7.49 -15.22
CA THR A 144 -15.01 7.92 -14.50
C THR A 144 -14.02 8.54 -15.46
N ASP A 145 -13.12 9.37 -14.95
CA ASP A 145 -12.04 10.02 -15.69
C ASP A 145 -10.72 9.20 -15.66
N ILE A 146 -10.77 7.92 -15.23
CA ILE A 146 -9.58 7.10 -15.02
C ILE A 146 -8.72 6.97 -16.29
N VAL A 147 -9.35 6.79 -17.45
CA VAL A 147 -8.65 6.66 -18.74
C VAL A 147 -7.98 7.97 -19.14
N GLU A 148 -8.65 9.10 -18.93
CA GLU A 148 -8.13 10.45 -19.21
C GLU A 148 -6.96 10.79 -18.28
N ARG A 149 -7.04 10.40 -17.00
CA ARG A 149 -5.92 10.56 -16.06
C ARG A 149 -4.73 9.68 -16.42
N LEU A 150 -4.95 8.43 -16.84
CA LEU A 150 -3.87 7.59 -17.34
C LEU A 150 -3.22 8.18 -18.59
N GLN A 151 -4.01 8.71 -19.53
CA GLN A 151 -3.49 9.42 -20.71
C GLN A 151 -2.69 10.67 -20.33
N THR A 152 -3.17 11.44 -19.34
CA THR A 152 -2.44 12.59 -18.80
C THR A 152 -1.09 12.16 -18.22
N LEU A 153 -1.07 11.10 -17.40
CA LEU A 153 0.18 10.56 -16.86
C LEU A 153 1.14 10.08 -17.95
N ARG A 154 0.64 9.51 -19.05
CA ARG A 154 1.48 9.03 -20.17
C ARG A 154 2.26 10.14 -20.85
N THR A 155 1.77 11.37 -20.84
CA THR A 155 2.38 12.51 -21.55
C THR A 155 3.15 13.45 -20.63
N LEU A 156 2.93 13.36 -19.32
CA LEU A 156 3.50 14.26 -18.32
C LEU A 156 4.99 13.96 -18.08
N ASN A 157 5.84 14.98 -18.13
CA ASN A 157 7.29 14.88 -17.91
C ASN A 157 8.00 13.86 -18.83
N ASN A 158 7.52 13.68 -20.08
CA ASN A 158 8.08 12.72 -21.04
C ASN A 158 9.58 12.92 -21.31
N GLU A 159 10.08 14.13 -21.17
CA GLU A 159 11.50 14.47 -21.28
C GLU A 159 12.38 13.73 -20.25
N LYS A 160 11.79 13.20 -19.16
CA LYS A 160 12.49 12.42 -18.14
C LYS A 160 12.59 10.93 -18.46
N GLY A 161 12.20 10.52 -19.67
CA GLY A 161 12.26 9.12 -20.13
C GLY A 161 11.47 8.21 -19.19
N THR A 162 12.10 7.15 -18.69
CA THR A 162 11.45 6.15 -17.82
C THR A 162 11.00 6.70 -16.48
N TYR A 163 11.52 7.86 -16.02
CA TYR A 163 11.14 8.54 -14.78
C TYR A 163 9.93 9.47 -14.92
N GLY A 164 9.45 9.69 -16.14
CA GLY A 164 8.22 10.42 -16.45
C GLY A 164 7.30 9.59 -17.35
N GLY A 165 6.17 10.19 -17.72
CA GLY A 165 5.35 9.68 -18.81
C GLY A 165 4.81 8.26 -18.61
N ASN A 166 4.99 7.45 -19.65
CA ASN A 166 4.40 6.12 -19.80
C ASN A 166 4.60 5.21 -18.58
N GLY A 167 5.76 5.24 -17.92
CA GLY A 167 6.03 4.35 -16.80
C GLY A 167 5.09 4.56 -15.60
N TRP A 168 4.71 5.81 -15.32
CA TRP A 168 3.75 6.12 -14.26
C TRP A 168 2.32 5.71 -14.61
N ALA A 169 1.94 5.88 -15.87
CA ALA A 169 0.65 5.39 -16.36
C ALA A 169 0.59 3.86 -16.33
N ASN A 170 1.65 3.16 -16.72
CA ASN A 170 1.74 1.71 -16.62
C ASN A 170 1.59 1.22 -15.17
N TYR A 171 2.23 1.92 -14.23
CA TYR A 171 2.11 1.61 -12.80
C TYR A 171 0.68 1.80 -12.27
N ALA A 172 0.04 2.93 -12.59
CA ALA A 172 -1.36 3.15 -12.23
C ALA A 172 -2.30 2.13 -12.89
N ALA A 173 -2.12 1.81 -14.17
CA ALA A 173 -2.94 0.82 -14.86
C ALA A 173 -2.75 -0.60 -14.28
N ALA A 174 -1.51 -1.00 -13.96
CA ALA A 174 -1.24 -2.28 -13.30
C ALA A 174 -1.92 -2.34 -11.92
N TYR A 175 -1.87 -1.26 -11.15
CA TYR A 175 -2.55 -1.13 -9.87
C TYR A 175 -4.06 -1.34 -9.98
N PHE A 176 -4.72 -0.64 -10.90
CA PHE A 176 -6.18 -0.78 -11.04
C PHE A 176 -6.60 -2.15 -11.60
N ASN A 177 -5.77 -2.78 -12.44
CA ASN A 177 -5.98 -4.17 -12.87
C ASN A 177 -5.89 -5.16 -11.69
N ASP A 178 -5.02 -4.91 -10.72
CA ASP A 178 -4.94 -5.72 -9.50
C ASP A 178 -6.07 -5.40 -8.51
N CYS A 179 -6.52 -4.13 -8.42
CA CYS A 179 -7.75 -3.76 -7.70
C CYS A 179 -8.96 -4.54 -8.20
N ARG A 180 -9.05 -4.79 -9.51
CA ARG A 180 -10.13 -5.59 -10.10
C ARG A 180 -10.10 -7.04 -9.58
N LYS A 181 -8.95 -7.71 -9.66
CA LYS A 181 -8.78 -9.07 -9.13
C LYS A 181 -9.05 -9.14 -7.62
N PHE A 182 -8.64 -8.11 -6.90
CA PHE A 182 -8.86 -7.98 -5.47
C PHE A 182 -10.36 -7.90 -5.13
N ALA A 183 -11.10 -7.05 -5.84
CA ALA A 183 -12.54 -6.95 -5.68
C ALA A 183 -13.26 -8.27 -6.01
N GLU A 184 -12.82 -8.99 -7.04
CA GLU A 184 -13.32 -10.33 -7.38
C GLU A 184 -13.03 -11.37 -6.29
N GLY A 185 -11.86 -11.28 -5.64
CA GLY A 185 -11.51 -12.10 -4.49
C GLY A 185 -12.40 -11.82 -3.27
N ILE A 186 -12.61 -10.53 -2.96
CA ILE A 186 -13.54 -10.09 -1.91
C ILE A 186 -14.95 -10.62 -2.20
N HIS A 187 -15.44 -10.43 -3.42
CA HIS A 187 -16.76 -10.91 -3.83
C HIS A 187 -16.89 -12.42 -3.68
N TYR A 188 -15.86 -13.18 -4.06
CA TYR A 188 -15.85 -14.63 -3.93
C TYR A 188 -16.02 -15.10 -2.48
N VAL A 189 -15.22 -14.54 -1.55
CA VAL A 189 -15.21 -15.01 -0.16
C VAL A 189 -16.39 -14.50 0.67
N LEU A 190 -16.92 -13.31 0.38
CA LEU A 190 -18.01 -12.73 1.16
C LEU A 190 -19.32 -13.53 1.02
N LYS A 191 -20.04 -13.68 2.13
CA LYS A 191 -21.45 -14.11 2.13
C LYS A 191 -22.35 -13.02 1.55
N ARG A 192 -23.56 -13.38 1.08
CA ARG A 192 -24.60 -12.38 0.79
C ARG A 192 -24.93 -11.60 2.06
N GLY A 193 -25.03 -10.28 1.95
CA GLY A 193 -25.12 -9.35 3.08
C GLY A 193 -23.79 -9.11 3.83
N GLY A 194 -22.74 -9.86 3.52
CA GLY A 194 -21.40 -9.67 4.10
C GLY A 194 -20.77 -8.35 3.68
N THR A 195 -19.90 -7.82 4.54
CA THR A 195 -19.33 -6.47 4.39
C THR A 195 -17.81 -6.53 4.20
N ALA A 196 -17.27 -5.66 3.35
CA ALA A 196 -15.84 -5.38 3.31
C ALA A 196 -15.57 -3.91 3.65
N LEU A 197 -14.62 -3.69 4.56
CA LEU A 197 -14.07 -2.39 4.93
C LEU A 197 -12.65 -2.31 4.37
N VAL A 198 -12.49 -1.58 3.27
CA VAL A 198 -11.19 -1.43 2.59
C VAL A 198 -10.65 -0.03 2.85
N VAL A 199 -9.59 0.04 3.65
CA VAL A 199 -8.90 1.30 3.96
C VAL A 199 -7.94 1.63 2.83
N ILE A 200 -8.36 2.53 1.96
CA ILE A 200 -7.64 3.04 0.80
C ILE A 200 -8.05 4.49 0.61
N GLY A 201 -7.07 5.39 0.43
CA GLY A 201 -7.33 6.81 0.20
C GLY A 201 -6.79 7.26 -1.14
N ASN A 202 -6.97 8.54 -1.46
CA ASN A 202 -6.41 9.10 -2.68
C ASN A 202 -4.88 8.97 -2.76
N SER A 203 -4.39 9.15 -3.98
CA SER A 203 -2.98 9.10 -4.32
C SER A 203 -2.60 10.31 -5.16
N ILE A 204 -1.32 10.65 -5.20
CA ILE A 204 -0.78 11.69 -6.08
C ILE A 204 0.40 11.08 -6.83
N LEU A 205 0.28 11.03 -8.15
CA LEU A 205 1.34 10.56 -9.05
C LEU A 205 1.78 11.70 -9.95
N GLN A 206 3.06 12.05 -9.92
CA GLN A 206 3.61 13.14 -10.74
C GLN A 206 2.84 14.47 -10.59
N GLY A 207 2.30 14.75 -9.40
CA GLY A 207 1.49 15.95 -9.14
C GLY A 207 0.01 15.85 -9.57
N VAL A 208 -0.38 14.76 -10.23
CA VAL A 208 -1.78 14.46 -10.59
C VAL A 208 -2.44 13.74 -9.42
N MET A 209 -3.51 14.30 -8.88
CA MET A 209 -4.36 13.63 -7.88
C MET A 209 -5.13 12.48 -8.55
N ILE A 210 -5.15 11.32 -7.91
CA ILE A 210 -5.83 10.10 -8.35
C ILE A 210 -6.81 9.68 -7.24
N PRO A 211 -8.14 9.80 -7.44
CA PRO A 211 -9.15 9.44 -6.46
C PRO A 211 -9.29 7.91 -6.38
N THR A 212 -8.27 7.28 -5.79
CA THR A 212 -8.04 5.82 -5.85
C THR A 212 -9.14 5.05 -5.14
N ASP A 213 -9.66 5.60 -4.05
CA ASP A 213 -10.79 5.13 -3.27
C ASP A 213 -12.10 5.15 -4.08
N GLU A 214 -12.40 6.24 -4.78
CA GLU A 214 -13.57 6.33 -5.65
C GLU A 214 -13.49 5.34 -6.82
N TYR A 215 -12.33 5.28 -7.49
CA TYR A 215 -12.09 4.30 -8.55
C TYR A 215 -12.20 2.87 -8.04
N PHE A 216 -11.64 2.56 -6.87
CA PHE A 216 -11.76 1.24 -6.29
C PHE A 216 -13.22 0.89 -5.98
N GLY A 217 -14.01 1.84 -5.47
CA GLY A 217 -15.45 1.67 -5.27
C GLY A 217 -16.16 1.28 -6.57
N LYS A 218 -15.91 2.00 -7.68
CA LYS A 218 -16.49 1.67 -9.00
C LYS A 218 -15.99 0.34 -9.56
N ILE A 219 -14.71 0.03 -9.36
CA ILE A 219 -14.12 -1.27 -9.75
C ILE A 219 -14.81 -2.40 -8.98
N ALA A 220 -15.08 -2.21 -7.69
CA ALA A 220 -15.80 -3.17 -6.88
C ALA A 220 -17.25 -3.36 -7.34
N GLU A 221 -17.95 -2.27 -7.69
CA GLU A 221 -19.30 -2.35 -8.27
C GLU A 221 -19.32 -3.20 -9.53
N SER A 222 -18.41 -2.93 -10.47
CA SER A 222 -18.30 -3.72 -11.69
C SER A 222 -17.91 -5.19 -11.43
N ALA A 223 -17.40 -5.53 -10.23
CA ALA A 223 -17.03 -6.88 -9.82
C ALA A 223 -18.16 -7.62 -9.08
N GLY A 224 -19.35 -7.03 -8.97
CA GLY A 224 -20.52 -7.64 -8.33
C GLY A 224 -20.68 -7.32 -6.84
N LEU A 225 -19.96 -6.32 -6.34
CA LEU A 225 -20.17 -5.75 -5.01
C LEU A 225 -21.07 -4.51 -5.11
N GLU A 226 -21.59 -4.06 -3.98
CA GLU A 226 -22.31 -2.80 -3.81
C GLU A 226 -21.38 -1.82 -3.09
N LEU A 227 -21.18 -0.62 -3.65
CA LEU A 227 -20.52 0.48 -2.93
C LEU A 227 -21.53 1.14 -2.00
N VAL A 228 -21.44 0.85 -0.70
CA VAL A 228 -22.36 1.38 0.31
C VAL A 228 -22.04 2.83 0.63
N LYS A 229 -20.76 3.14 0.89
CA LYS A 229 -20.26 4.50 1.15
C LYS A 229 -18.74 4.54 1.16
N ILE A 230 -18.21 5.76 1.14
CA ILE A 230 -16.80 6.06 1.39
C ILE A 230 -16.74 7.02 2.58
N ASP A 231 -16.16 6.59 3.71
CA ASP A 231 -15.94 7.44 4.88
C ASP A 231 -14.51 7.96 4.90
N ILE A 232 -14.27 9.22 5.27
CA ILE A 232 -12.93 9.79 5.40
C ILE A 232 -12.61 10.01 6.89
N PRO A 233 -12.12 8.99 7.62
CA PRO A 233 -11.84 9.12 9.06
C PRO A 233 -10.62 10.01 9.34
N ARG A 234 -9.69 10.17 8.37
CA ARG A 234 -8.53 11.05 8.51
C ARG A 234 -8.34 11.88 7.24
N ALA A 235 -8.46 13.19 7.39
CA ALA A 235 -8.19 14.15 6.32
C ALA A 235 -6.69 14.38 6.05
N THR A 236 -5.80 13.67 6.75
CA THR A 236 -4.34 13.80 6.60
C THR A 236 -3.66 12.43 6.61
N ARG A 237 -2.61 12.26 5.78
CA ARG A 237 -1.75 11.07 5.75
C ARG A 237 -0.25 11.42 5.79
N VAL A 238 0.57 10.53 6.34
CA VAL A 238 2.03 10.60 6.27
C VAL A 238 2.46 10.64 4.79
N GLY A 239 3.31 11.61 4.42
CA GLY A 239 3.61 11.95 3.01
C GLY A 239 3.10 13.34 2.60
N ASN A 240 2.18 13.94 3.37
CA ASN A 240 1.81 15.36 3.21
C ASN A 240 3.02 16.30 3.36
N SER A 241 4.01 15.94 4.20
CA SER A 241 5.26 16.69 4.33
C SER A 241 6.14 16.61 3.08
N ILE A 242 6.09 15.50 2.32
CA ILE A 242 6.84 15.32 1.06
C ILE A 242 6.23 16.19 -0.05
N ILE A 243 4.91 16.28 -0.10
CA ILE A 243 4.18 17.18 -1.02
C ILE A 243 4.48 18.66 -0.70
N GLN A 244 4.71 18.99 0.57
CA GLN A 244 5.08 20.34 0.99
C GLN A 244 6.58 20.65 0.83
N SER A 245 7.46 19.64 0.85
CA SER A 245 8.92 19.87 0.82
C SER A 245 9.51 20.08 -0.57
N ASP A 246 8.83 19.65 -1.65
CA ASP A 246 9.31 19.86 -3.02
C ASP A 246 8.89 21.21 -3.64
N VAL A 247 8.27 22.11 -2.87
CA VAL A 247 7.87 23.43 -3.37
C VAL A 247 8.33 24.53 -2.42
N ARG A 248 9.64 24.81 -2.41
CA ARG A 248 10.08 26.18 -2.14
C ARG A 248 9.85 27.01 -3.41
N VAL A 249 8.85 27.89 -3.28
CA VAL A 249 8.55 29.08 -4.10
C VAL A 249 7.75 28.82 -5.38
N GLY A 250 6.44 29.13 -5.32
CA GLY A 250 5.73 29.71 -6.47
C GLY A 250 4.32 29.18 -6.73
N LYS A 251 3.33 29.97 -6.31
CA LYS A 251 1.91 29.95 -6.74
C LYS A 251 1.04 28.80 -6.22
N ALA A 252 0.42 29.08 -5.09
CA ALA A 252 -0.81 28.44 -4.63
C ALA A 252 -1.87 28.42 -5.74
N LYS A 253 -2.11 27.24 -6.30
CA LYS A 253 -3.40 26.81 -6.87
C LYS A 253 -3.61 25.35 -6.46
N SER A 254 -4.55 25.16 -5.53
CA SER A 254 -5.06 23.88 -4.96
C SER A 254 -4.03 22.78 -4.67
N HIS A 255 -3.39 22.84 -3.49
CA HIS A 255 -2.71 21.67 -2.93
C HIS A 255 -3.75 20.58 -2.65
N HIS A 256 -3.81 19.55 -3.49
CA HIS A 256 -4.58 18.36 -3.20
C HIS A 256 -3.92 17.64 -2.02
N GLN A 257 -4.66 17.46 -0.94
CA GLN A 257 -4.17 16.83 0.28
C GLN A 257 -4.38 15.31 0.21
N LEU A 258 -3.40 14.53 0.71
CA LEU A 258 -3.60 13.10 0.90
C LEU A 258 -4.48 12.85 2.13
N TYR A 259 -5.46 11.98 1.96
CA TYR A 259 -6.35 11.51 3.01
C TYR A 259 -6.35 9.97 3.10
N GLU A 260 -6.97 9.47 4.17
CA GLU A 260 -7.32 8.05 4.31
C GLU A 260 -8.84 7.93 4.26
N ALA A 261 -9.33 7.00 3.44
CA ALA A 261 -10.74 6.67 3.35
C ALA A 261 -10.99 5.19 3.64
N VAL A 262 -12.22 4.88 4.04
CA VAL A 262 -12.74 3.53 4.20
C VAL A 262 -13.84 3.35 3.15
N VAL A 263 -13.53 2.54 2.14
CA VAL A 263 -14.50 2.12 1.13
C VAL A 263 -15.30 0.96 1.73
N VAL A 264 -16.58 1.21 1.99
CA VAL A 264 -17.51 0.23 2.56
C VAL A 264 -18.25 -0.45 1.42
N LEU A 265 -18.01 -1.75 1.29
CA LEU A 265 -18.60 -2.59 0.24
C LEU A 265 -19.51 -3.66 0.87
N ARG A 266 -20.55 -4.05 0.15
CA ARG A 266 -21.42 -5.17 0.52
C ARG A 266 -21.57 -6.15 -0.65
N LYS A 267 -21.74 -7.43 -0.35
CA LYS A 267 -22.18 -8.40 -1.36
C LYS A 267 -23.72 -8.50 -1.34
N PRO A 268 -24.43 -8.20 -2.44
CA PRO A 268 -25.90 -8.23 -2.48
C PRO A 268 -26.51 -9.65 -2.44
#